data_AF-A0A7T0FZI4-F1
#
_entry.id   AF-A0A7T0FZI4-F1
#
_cell.length_a   1.000
_cell.length_b   1.000
_cell.length_c   1.000
_cell.angle_alpha   90.00
_cell.angle_beta   90.00
_cell.angle_gamma   90.00
#
_symmetry.space_group_name_H-M   'P 1'
#
loop_
_entity.id
_entity.type
_entity.pdbx_description
1 polymer ?
#
loop_
_entity_poly.entity_id
_entity_poly.type
_entity_poly.pdbx_seq_one_letter_code
_entity_poly.pdbx_strand_id
1 'polypeptide(L)'
;MISKLAVSSEAWGPALSQSASFLRGHSGFVFCGYPDADALGSMLSLALYLKELGKRVYIVWPGPLIGKTDFLEDILRHNRVPLLGTAERIREYSEKVDALVVCDTANRKLVPLYKELKQHILAKETPVLEIDHHFGTDSEPVHPDGLHLFREANSTTEIAAEVLEAYAKADSEAPDPFKRRNILVSLLTGLIADTGGGNVSIRPEDYDFWVKRLGDRLTEKTRRGRVDTDQDVPHFSSPEDIKEFLVKLSDSERQGVERLQEEIVHENGVGVLNLLDATRSRVEASLQLSAAAWAQILETMANAIPEVAGRVGMVYFHDKTAEGEDCYFIKLRRAQESAIDLRETESDIRSAFEDGAVLGGGGHPNAVSYRVRLIPEDQFLKSVEKLTKTLRESF
;
A
#
# COMPACT_ATOMS: atom_id res chain seq x y z
N MET A 1 23.18 5.64 -5.47
CA MET A 1 21.91 5.60 -4.73
C MET A 1 22.16 4.82 -3.46
N ILE A 2 21.57 5.24 -2.34
CA ILE A 2 21.65 4.50 -1.07
C ILE A 2 20.42 3.59 -1.04
N SER A 3 20.63 2.28 -1.10
CA SER A 3 19.54 1.31 -0.99
C SER A 3 19.02 1.22 0.45
N LYS A 4 17.74 0.89 0.62
CA LYS A 4 17.22 0.58 1.96
C LYS A 4 17.92 -0.64 2.53
N LEU A 5 18.31 -0.55 3.81
CA LEU A 5 18.90 -1.63 4.57
C LEU A 5 17.98 -1.96 5.74
N ALA A 6 17.61 -3.22 5.88
CA ALA A 6 16.83 -3.68 7.01
C ALA A 6 17.64 -3.50 8.31
N VAL A 7 16.97 -3.02 9.36
CA VAL A 7 17.52 -3.00 10.70
C VAL A 7 17.72 -4.44 11.16
N SER A 8 18.91 -4.77 11.67
CA SER A 8 19.19 -6.13 12.14
C SER A 8 18.36 -6.49 13.37
N SER A 9 18.17 -7.79 13.60
CA SER A 9 17.44 -8.29 14.77
C SER A 9 17.99 -7.76 16.10
N GLU A 10 19.31 -7.61 16.24
CA GLU A 10 19.94 -7.06 17.46
C GLU A 10 19.69 -5.56 17.62
N ALA A 11 19.63 -4.81 16.51
CA ALA A 11 19.43 -3.37 16.50
C ALA A 11 17.94 -2.98 16.55
N TRP A 12 17.02 -3.94 16.37
CA TRP A 12 15.59 -3.68 16.27
C TRP A 12 14.97 -3.05 17.52
N GLY A 13 15.25 -3.60 18.70
CA GLY A 13 14.75 -3.05 19.97
C GLY A 13 15.20 -1.60 20.23
N PRO A 14 16.50 -1.27 20.07
CA PRO A 14 16.98 0.10 20.08
C PRO A 14 16.31 1.01 19.03
N ALA A 15 16.14 0.54 17.79
CA ALA A 15 15.50 1.32 16.73
C ALA A 15 14.01 1.62 17.02
N LEU A 16 13.28 0.64 17.57
CA LEU A 16 11.90 0.83 18.07
C LEU A 16 11.86 1.87 19.19
N SER A 17 12.79 1.80 20.14
CA SER A 17 12.87 2.75 21.26
C SER A 17 13.19 4.17 20.78
N GLN A 18 14.07 4.30 19.79
CA GLN A 18 14.38 5.58 19.15
C GLN A 18 13.17 6.14 18.39
N SER A 19 12.44 5.29 17.67
CA SER A 19 11.22 5.68 16.94
C SER A 19 10.10 6.11 17.89
N ALA A 20 9.89 5.39 18.99
CA ALA A 20 8.98 5.80 20.05
C ALA A 20 9.40 7.16 20.65
N SER A 21 10.69 7.35 20.93
CA SER A 21 11.22 8.62 21.45
C SER A 21 11.04 9.78 20.46
N PHE A 22 11.22 9.53 19.16
CA PHE A 22 10.93 10.48 18.10
C PHE A 22 9.47 10.93 18.16
N LEU A 23 8.52 10.00 18.23
CA LEU A 23 7.09 10.34 18.32
C LEU A 23 6.75 11.07 19.63
N ARG A 24 7.44 10.79 20.73
CA ARG A 24 7.24 11.48 22.02
C ARG A 24 7.70 12.93 21.95
N GLY A 25 8.87 13.18 21.35
CA GLY A 25 9.54 14.48 21.31
C GLY A 25 8.86 15.55 20.45
N HIS A 26 7.95 15.16 19.56
CA HIS A 26 7.31 16.07 18.59
C HIS A 26 5.82 16.28 18.89
N SER A 27 5.25 17.40 18.45
CA SER A 27 3.86 17.81 18.79
C SER A 27 2.93 17.92 17.59
N GLY A 28 3.47 17.99 16.37
CA GLY A 28 2.73 18.14 15.13
C GLY A 28 3.27 17.26 14.02
N PHE A 29 2.47 16.29 13.58
CA PHE A 29 2.89 15.29 12.61
C PHE A 29 2.14 15.44 11.31
N VAL A 30 2.86 15.34 10.20
CA VAL A 30 2.28 14.95 8.92
C VAL A 30 2.69 13.52 8.60
N PHE A 31 1.73 12.72 8.14
CA PHE A 31 1.96 11.37 7.66
C PHE A 31 1.79 11.35 6.14
N CYS A 32 2.64 10.62 5.44
CA CYS A 32 2.47 10.33 4.02
C CYS A 32 2.94 8.91 3.70
N GLY A 33 2.45 8.33 2.62
CA GLY A 33 2.83 6.99 2.17
C GLY A 33 2.38 6.72 0.75
N TYR A 34 2.77 5.57 0.20
CA TYR A 34 2.22 5.08 -1.06
C TYR A 34 0.69 4.88 -0.92
N PRO A 35 -0.14 5.19 -1.93
CA PRO A 35 -1.59 5.21 -1.73
C PRO A 35 -2.25 3.83 -1.79
N ASP A 36 -1.98 2.97 -0.80
CA ASP A 36 -2.66 1.68 -0.61
C ASP A 36 -3.17 1.46 0.84
N ALA A 37 -3.72 0.27 1.09
CA ALA A 37 -4.31 -0.07 2.38
C ALA A 37 -3.29 -0.25 3.52
N ASP A 38 -2.04 -0.66 3.23
CA ASP A 38 -1.04 -0.89 4.27
C ASP A 38 -0.39 0.42 4.73
N ALA A 39 -0.03 1.28 3.77
CA ALA A 39 0.36 2.65 4.04
C ALA A 39 -0.73 3.40 4.82
N LEU A 40 -1.98 3.31 4.37
CA LEU A 40 -3.09 3.99 5.05
C LEU A 40 -3.33 3.41 6.45
N GLY A 41 -3.33 2.09 6.61
CA GLY A 41 -3.49 1.43 7.91
C GLY A 41 -2.41 1.79 8.92
N SER A 42 -1.15 1.83 8.47
CA SER A 42 0.00 2.20 9.30
C SER A 42 -0.02 3.69 9.66
N MET A 43 -0.30 4.59 8.71
CA MET A 43 -0.47 6.02 8.98
C MET A 43 -1.63 6.29 9.95
N LEU A 44 -2.81 5.69 9.74
CA LEU A 44 -3.98 5.90 10.59
C LEU A 44 -3.74 5.43 12.01
N SER A 45 -3.21 4.22 12.18
CA SER A 45 -3.00 3.64 13.51
C SER A 45 -2.10 4.53 14.39
N LEU A 46 -0.98 5.02 13.82
CA LEU A 46 -0.07 5.94 14.48
C LEU A 46 -0.73 7.32 14.72
N ALA A 47 -1.35 7.90 13.69
CA ALA A 47 -1.98 9.22 13.78
C ALA A 47 -3.11 9.25 14.83
N LEU A 48 -3.97 8.23 14.87
CA LEU A 48 -5.06 8.12 15.83
C LEU A 48 -4.55 8.04 17.26
N TYR A 49 -3.48 7.28 17.49
CA TYR A 49 -2.88 7.19 18.82
C TYR A 49 -2.26 8.51 19.27
N LEU A 50 -1.48 9.17 18.40
CA LEU A 50 -0.89 10.47 18.72
C LEU A 50 -1.97 11.55 18.92
N LYS A 51 -3.07 11.48 18.17
CA LYS A 51 -4.24 12.36 18.34
C LYS A 51 -4.88 12.20 19.71
N GLU A 52 -5.03 10.96 20.19
CA GLU A 52 -5.54 10.66 21.53
C GLU A 52 -4.64 11.26 22.62
N LEU A 53 -3.33 11.28 22.39
CA LEU A 53 -2.33 11.92 23.24
C LEU A 53 -2.30 13.45 23.12
N GLY A 54 -3.23 14.05 22.38
CA GLY A 54 -3.35 15.51 22.21
C GLY A 54 -2.38 16.12 21.20
N LYS A 55 -1.65 15.31 20.42
CA LYS A 55 -0.75 15.80 19.36
C LYS A 55 -1.57 16.22 18.14
N ARG A 56 -1.02 17.15 17.35
CA ARG A 56 -1.60 17.53 16.05
C ARG A 56 -1.17 16.49 15.02
N VAL A 57 -2.09 15.99 14.22
CA VAL A 57 -1.82 14.98 13.20
C VAL A 57 -2.57 15.33 11.91
N TYR A 58 -1.92 15.08 10.79
CA TYR A 58 -2.42 15.30 9.44
C TYR A 58 -1.97 14.14 8.55
N ILE A 59 -2.78 13.76 7.56
CA ILE A 59 -2.42 12.71 6.59
C ILE A 59 -2.45 13.31 5.20
N VAL A 60 -1.38 13.14 4.43
CA VAL A 60 -1.33 13.42 3.00
C VAL A 60 -1.89 12.23 2.26
N TRP A 61 -2.93 12.47 1.47
CA TRP A 61 -3.55 11.45 0.64
C TRP A 61 -4.09 12.08 -0.65
N PRO A 62 -3.75 11.56 -1.84
CA PRO A 62 -4.20 12.15 -3.10
C PRO A 62 -5.67 11.81 -3.35
N GLY A 63 -6.54 12.82 -3.26
CA GLY A 63 -7.97 12.67 -3.56
C GLY A 63 -8.80 12.01 -2.44
N PRO A 64 -10.09 11.70 -2.71
CA PRO A 64 -10.93 10.97 -1.77
C PRO A 64 -10.47 9.50 -1.64
N LEU A 65 -10.72 8.89 -0.49
CA LEU A 65 -10.59 7.44 -0.37
C LEU A 65 -11.76 6.79 -1.12
N ILE A 66 -11.47 5.75 -1.91
CA ILE A 66 -12.44 5.16 -2.82
C ILE A 66 -12.49 3.63 -2.65
N GLY A 67 -13.67 3.06 -2.85
CA GLY A 67 -13.85 1.61 -2.85
C GLY A 67 -13.59 1.01 -1.47
N LYS A 68 -12.72 0.02 -1.39
CA LYS A 68 -12.50 -0.78 -0.18
C LYS A 68 -11.76 -0.07 0.95
N THR A 69 -11.35 1.18 0.77
CA THR A 69 -10.68 1.97 1.79
C THR A 69 -11.50 3.19 2.24
N ASP A 70 -12.71 3.39 1.68
CA ASP A 70 -13.56 4.56 2.00
C ASP A 70 -13.96 4.63 3.48
N PHE A 71 -14.20 3.49 4.12
CA PHE A 71 -14.51 3.42 5.55
C PHE A 71 -13.36 3.94 6.45
N LEU A 72 -12.12 3.91 5.96
CA LEU A 72 -10.98 4.51 6.67
C LEU A 72 -11.08 6.05 6.64
N GLU A 73 -11.73 6.64 5.63
CA GLU A 73 -12.05 8.07 5.60
C GLU A 73 -13.05 8.42 6.68
N ASP A 74 -14.07 7.59 6.88
CA ASP A 74 -15.05 7.79 7.94
C ASP A 74 -14.39 7.72 9.32
N ILE A 75 -13.41 6.83 9.50
CA ILE A 75 -12.56 6.81 10.70
C ILE A 75 -11.81 8.14 10.84
N LEU A 76 -11.15 8.64 9.81
CA LEU A 76 -10.43 9.92 9.87
C LEU A 76 -11.36 11.09 10.23
N ARG A 77 -12.53 11.15 9.59
CA ARG A 77 -13.55 12.18 9.82
C ARG A 77 -14.09 12.12 11.24
N HIS A 78 -14.42 10.93 11.73
CA HIS A 78 -14.88 10.71 13.10
C HIS A 78 -13.85 11.18 14.14
N ASN A 79 -12.56 10.91 13.90
CA ASN A 79 -11.47 11.27 14.82
C ASN A 79 -10.89 12.68 14.57
N ARG A 80 -11.49 13.45 13.64
CA ARG A 80 -11.06 14.81 13.27
C ARG A 80 -9.57 14.87 12.91
N VAL A 81 -9.12 13.90 12.10
CA VAL A 81 -7.80 13.87 11.49
C VAL A 81 -7.93 14.42 10.06
N PRO A 82 -7.36 15.60 9.75
CA PRO A 82 -7.52 16.19 8.43
C PRO A 82 -6.72 15.46 7.36
N LEU A 83 -7.37 15.24 6.21
CA LEU A 83 -6.69 14.90 4.96
C LEU A 83 -6.14 16.14 4.26
N LEU A 84 -4.91 16.04 3.77
CA LEU A 84 -4.18 17.07 3.03
C LEU A 84 -3.97 16.58 1.59
N GLY A 85 -5.03 16.65 0.78
CA GLY A 85 -5.01 16.15 -0.59
C GLY A 85 -4.63 17.16 -1.67
N THR A 86 -4.25 18.39 -1.31
CA THR A 86 -3.85 19.43 -2.26
C THR A 86 -2.63 20.22 -1.76
N ALA A 87 -1.95 20.91 -2.68
CA ALA A 87 -0.82 21.78 -2.37
C ALA A 87 -1.22 22.92 -1.40
N GLU A 88 -2.41 23.49 -1.57
CA GLU A 88 -2.92 24.57 -0.71
C GLU A 88 -3.11 24.06 0.72
N ARG A 89 -3.66 22.85 0.88
CA ARG A 89 -3.84 22.21 2.18
C ARG A 89 -2.49 21.93 2.84
N ILE A 90 -1.51 21.37 2.13
CA ILE A 90 -0.15 21.16 2.68
C ILE A 90 0.43 22.48 3.19
N ARG A 91 0.34 23.55 2.39
CA ARG A 91 0.82 24.88 2.75
C ARG A 91 0.12 25.45 3.99
N GLU A 92 -1.20 25.33 4.08
CA GLU A 92 -2.04 25.81 5.19
C GLU A 92 -1.60 25.25 6.55
N TYR A 93 -1.18 23.98 6.61
CA TYR A 93 -0.80 23.31 7.85
C TYR A 93 0.71 23.20 8.07
N SER A 94 1.53 23.64 7.10
CA SER A 94 2.99 23.53 7.16
C SER A 94 3.65 24.18 8.40
N GLU A 95 3.03 25.19 9.00
CA GLU A 95 3.53 25.83 10.25
C GLU A 95 3.09 25.12 11.53
N LYS A 96 2.21 24.11 11.44
CA LYS A 96 1.65 23.38 12.59
C LYS A 96 2.32 22.03 12.82
N VAL A 97 3.24 21.65 11.94
CA VAL A 97 3.97 20.39 11.92
C VAL A 97 5.45 20.60 12.23
N ASP A 98 5.97 19.72 13.08
CA ASP A 98 7.37 19.67 13.51
C ASP A 98 8.01 18.29 13.23
N ALA A 99 7.27 17.32 12.68
CA ALA A 99 7.78 16.03 12.22
C ALA A 99 7.03 15.51 10.99
N LEU A 100 7.76 14.81 10.11
CA LEU A 100 7.21 14.00 9.02
C LEU A 100 7.37 12.52 9.34
N VAL A 101 6.31 11.75 9.13
CA VAL A 101 6.36 10.29 9.19
C VAL A 101 6.01 9.74 7.80
N VAL A 102 6.93 8.99 7.21
CA VAL A 102 6.71 8.30 5.95
C VAL A 102 6.44 6.83 6.25
N CYS A 103 5.28 6.34 5.83
CA CYS A 103 4.90 4.95 6.00
C CYS A 103 4.83 4.27 4.64
N ASP A 104 5.33 3.05 4.56
CA ASP A 104 5.08 2.11 3.48
C ASP A 104 5.33 2.72 2.09
N THR A 105 6.61 2.99 1.81
CA THR A 105 6.99 3.71 0.59
C THR A 105 8.39 3.31 0.19
N ALA A 106 8.51 2.55 -0.90
CA ALA A 106 9.80 2.08 -1.39
C ALA A 106 10.78 3.21 -1.77
N ASN A 107 10.28 4.34 -2.30
CA ASN A 107 11.11 5.51 -2.61
C ASN A 107 10.30 6.80 -2.77
N ARG A 108 10.98 7.95 -2.77
CA ARG A 108 10.36 9.28 -2.86
C ARG A 108 9.46 9.51 -4.08
N LYS A 109 9.66 8.79 -5.19
CA LYS A 109 8.83 8.96 -6.41
C LYS A 109 7.41 8.40 -6.23
N LEU A 110 7.19 7.63 -5.16
CA LEU A 110 5.90 7.04 -4.82
C LEU A 110 5.14 7.89 -3.79
N VAL A 111 5.77 8.89 -3.17
CA VAL A 111 5.14 9.77 -2.20
C VAL A 111 4.21 10.76 -2.93
N PRO A 112 2.90 10.78 -2.64
CA PRO A 112 1.99 11.76 -3.20
C PRO A 112 2.37 13.17 -2.79
N LEU A 113 2.28 14.12 -3.73
CA LEU A 113 2.57 15.54 -3.49
C LEU A 113 3.97 15.79 -2.90
N TYR A 114 4.97 14.97 -3.28
CA TYR A 114 6.31 15.05 -2.72
C TYR A 114 6.97 16.42 -2.96
N LYS A 115 6.73 17.05 -4.12
CA LYS A 115 7.21 18.41 -4.40
C LYS A 115 6.74 19.42 -3.34
N GLU A 116 5.49 19.31 -2.92
CA GLU A 116 4.89 20.22 -1.93
C GLU A 116 5.38 19.91 -0.52
N LEU A 117 5.48 18.63 -0.14
CA LEU A 117 6.12 18.20 1.10
C LEU A 117 7.56 18.71 1.19
N LYS A 118 8.31 18.59 0.09
CA LYS A 118 9.69 19.06 0.01
C LYS A 118 9.78 20.57 0.20
N GLN A 119 8.95 21.33 -0.50
CA GLN A 119 8.98 22.79 -0.49
C GLN A 119 8.51 23.39 0.84
N HIS A 120 7.46 22.82 1.44
CA HIS A 120 6.78 23.44 2.57
C HIS A 120 7.08 22.82 3.93
N ILE A 121 7.54 21.57 3.97
CA ILE A 121 7.82 20.85 5.21
C ILE A 121 9.33 20.58 5.29
N LEU A 122 9.88 19.76 4.39
CA LEU A 122 11.29 19.34 4.47
C LEU A 122 12.29 20.49 4.31
N ALA A 123 11.96 21.55 3.58
CA ALA A 123 12.80 22.75 3.45
C ALA A 123 13.08 23.45 4.80
N LYS A 124 12.33 23.12 5.85
CA LYS A 124 12.50 23.63 7.22
C LYS A 124 13.38 22.74 8.09
N GLU A 125 14.10 21.78 7.50
CA GLU A 125 14.89 20.77 8.21
C GLU A 125 14.02 19.93 9.17
N THR A 126 12.75 19.71 8.81
CA THR A 126 11.80 18.93 9.61
C THR A 126 12.31 17.49 9.77
N PRO A 127 12.45 16.99 11.02
CA PRO A 127 12.83 15.61 11.28
C PRO A 127 11.88 14.61 10.62
N VAL A 128 12.46 13.54 10.06
CA VAL A 128 11.72 12.49 9.35
C VAL A 128 11.91 11.16 10.06
N LEU A 129 10.80 10.44 10.27
CA LEU A 129 10.80 9.02 10.60
C LEU A 129 10.24 8.26 9.40
N GLU A 130 10.97 7.28 8.90
CA GLU A 130 10.51 6.39 7.83
C GLU A 130 10.28 4.99 8.39
N ILE A 131 9.12 4.42 8.10
CA ILE A 131 8.71 3.08 8.50
C ILE A 131 8.32 2.34 7.24
N ASP A 132 9.02 1.26 6.90
CA ASP A 132 8.80 0.57 5.62
C ASP A 132 9.29 -0.87 5.62
N HIS A 133 8.71 -1.68 4.75
CA HIS A 133 9.06 -3.09 4.56
C HIS A 133 9.49 -3.45 3.12
N HIS A 134 9.60 -2.46 2.22
CA HIS A 134 10.01 -2.66 0.83
C HIS A 134 11.54 -2.71 0.68
N PHE A 135 12.03 -3.71 -0.06
CA PHE A 135 13.46 -3.88 -0.35
C PHE A 135 13.70 -4.32 -1.80
N GLY A 136 14.89 -3.99 -2.32
CA GLY A 136 15.33 -4.36 -3.68
C GLY A 136 15.00 -3.31 -4.74
N THR A 137 15.35 -3.63 -5.99
CA THR A 137 15.08 -2.83 -7.21
C THR A 137 15.50 -1.36 -7.05
N ASP A 138 14.55 -0.40 -7.03
CA ASP A 138 14.78 1.03 -6.85
C ASP A 138 14.42 1.56 -5.44
N SER A 139 14.34 0.67 -4.43
CA SER A 139 14.03 1.04 -3.05
C SER A 139 15.17 1.86 -2.43
N GLU A 140 14.87 3.11 -2.08
CA GLU A 140 15.79 4.07 -1.45
C GLU A 140 15.08 4.82 -0.32
N PRO A 141 15.79 5.25 0.73
CA PRO A 141 15.20 6.15 1.74
C PRO A 141 14.57 7.39 1.07
N VAL A 142 13.38 7.75 1.52
CA VAL A 142 12.66 8.94 1.02
C VAL A 142 13.39 10.21 1.41
N HIS A 143 13.99 10.21 2.60
CA HIS A 143 14.85 11.24 3.15
C HIS A 143 16.18 10.64 3.61
N PRO A 144 17.33 11.03 3.04
CA PRO A 144 18.62 10.41 3.35
C PRO A 144 19.01 10.51 4.83
N ASP A 145 18.72 11.65 5.47
CA ASP A 145 19.05 11.90 6.89
C ASP A 145 17.90 11.56 7.87
N GLY A 146 16.89 10.81 7.41
CA GLY A 146 15.77 10.39 8.26
C GLY A 146 16.17 9.34 9.30
N LEU A 147 15.36 9.21 10.35
CA LEU A 147 15.36 8.03 11.20
C LEU A 147 14.68 6.89 10.44
N HIS A 148 15.43 5.84 10.13
CA HIS A 148 14.94 4.73 9.32
C HIS A 148 14.61 3.51 10.18
N LEU A 149 13.35 3.08 10.12
CA LEU A 149 12.84 1.88 10.73
C LEU A 149 12.38 0.92 9.63
N PHE A 150 13.35 0.29 8.97
CA PHE A 150 13.10 -0.66 7.89
C PHE A 150 13.24 -2.10 8.38
N ARG A 151 12.27 -2.96 8.06
CA ARG A 151 12.33 -4.38 8.42
C ARG A 151 11.66 -5.23 7.35
N GLU A 152 12.23 -6.39 7.06
CA GLU A 152 11.53 -7.43 6.31
C GLU A 152 10.35 -7.93 7.14
N ALA A 153 9.16 -7.40 6.87
CA ALA A 153 7.91 -7.68 7.56
C ALA A 153 6.83 -8.05 6.53
N ASN A 154 5.76 -8.71 6.98
CA ASN A 154 4.62 -8.99 6.12
C ASN A 154 3.88 -7.74 5.71
N SER A 155 3.95 -6.68 6.53
CA SER A 155 3.37 -5.38 6.24
C SER A 155 4.01 -4.29 7.11
N THR A 156 3.93 -3.04 6.68
CA THR A 156 4.30 -1.86 7.47
C THR A 156 3.39 -1.70 8.70
N THR A 157 2.14 -2.16 8.66
CA THR A 157 1.26 -2.19 9.83
C THR A 157 1.77 -3.05 11.00
N GLU A 158 2.52 -4.14 10.76
CA GLU A 158 3.19 -4.89 11.83
C GLU A 158 4.23 -4.02 12.55
N ILE A 159 5.05 -3.31 11.78
CA ILE A 159 6.06 -2.41 12.30
C ILE A 159 5.40 -1.26 13.09
N ALA A 160 4.31 -0.70 12.56
CA ALA A 160 3.54 0.34 13.25
C ALA A 160 2.96 -0.17 14.59
N ALA A 161 2.47 -1.41 14.64
CA ALA A 161 1.99 -2.01 15.88
C ALA A 161 3.11 -2.15 16.93
N GLU A 162 4.31 -2.58 16.51
CA GLU A 162 5.48 -2.65 17.39
C GLU A 162 5.94 -1.27 17.89
N VAL A 163 5.89 -0.23 17.04
CA VAL A 163 6.17 1.16 17.44
C VAL A 163 5.15 1.65 18.48
N LEU A 164 3.87 1.37 18.30
CA LEU A 164 2.82 1.69 19.26
C LEU A 164 3.04 1.00 20.61
N GLU A 165 3.44 -0.28 20.59
CA GLU A 165 3.81 -1.00 21.81
C GLU A 165 5.04 -0.39 22.50
N ALA A 166 6.08 -0.05 21.73
CA ALA A 166 7.28 0.57 22.27
C ALA A 166 6.97 1.93 22.89
N TYR A 167 6.11 2.73 22.25
CA TYR A 167 5.64 4.00 22.80
C TYR A 167 4.94 3.80 24.15
N ALA A 168 3.95 2.90 24.22
CA ALA A 168 3.17 2.67 25.42
C ALA A 168 4.01 2.05 26.56
N LYS A 169 5.00 1.22 26.24
CA LYS A 169 5.94 0.67 27.24
C LYS A 169 6.88 1.73 27.80
N ALA A 170 7.27 2.71 26.99
CA ALA A 170 8.16 3.80 27.40
C ALA A 170 7.45 4.88 28.24
N ASP A 171 6.13 4.83 28.36
CA ASP A 171 5.32 5.79 29.08
C ASP A 171 4.19 5.12 29.87
N SER A 172 4.40 4.98 31.17
CA SER A 172 3.43 4.30 32.05
C SER A 172 2.05 4.98 32.08
N GLU A 173 1.97 6.27 31.74
CA GLU A 173 0.71 7.02 31.70
C GLU A 173 0.04 6.97 30.32
N ALA A 174 0.75 6.51 29.29
CA ALA A 174 0.17 6.43 27.96
C ALA A 174 -0.90 5.33 27.91
N PRO A 175 -2.06 5.59 27.28
CA PRO A 175 -3.09 4.57 27.13
C PRO A 175 -2.58 3.43 26.27
N ASP A 176 -3.07 2.22 26.53
CA ASP A 176 -2.82 1.06 25.67
C ASP A 176 -3.43 1.32 24.26
N PRO A 177 -2.61 1.40 23.19
CA PRO A 177 -3.07 1.73 21.84
C PRO A 177 -4.10 0.72 21.34
N PHE A 178 -3.98 -0.55 21.73
CA PHE A 178 -4.86 -1.63 21.31
C PHE A 178 -6.18 -1.64 22.10
N LYS A 179 -6.41 -0.62 22.95
CA LYS A 179 -7.75 -0.33 23.51
C LYS A 179 -8.64 0.48 22.55
N ARG A 180 -8.17 0.94 21.40
CA ARG A 180 -9.00 1.70 20.45
C ARG A 180 -9.38 0.86 19.25
N ARG A 181 -10.70 0.71 19.01
CA ARG A 181 -11.23 -0.08 17.89
C ARG A 181 -10.70 0.41 16.54
N ASN A 182 -10.68 1.73 16.33
CA ASN A 182 -10.24 2.30 15.05
C ASN A 182 -8.76 2.05 14.78
N ILE A 183 -7.91 1.99 15.81
CA ILE A 183 -6.49 1.58 15.68
C ILE A 183 -6.40 0.12 15.25
N LEU A 184 -7.14 -0.78 15.93
CA LEU A 184 -7.17 -2.21 15.60
C LEU A 184 -7.63 -2.47 14.16
N VAL A 185 -8.74 -1.83 13.75
CA VAL A 185 -9.27 -1.96 12.38
C VAL A 185 -8.27 -1.44 11.35
N SER A 186 -7.61 -0.30 11.61
CA SER A 186 -6.62 0.25 10.67
C SER A 186 -5.42 -0.68 10.49
N LEU A 187 -4.86 -1.21 11.59
CA LEU A 187 -3.74 -2.16 11.56
C LEU A 187 -4.12 -3.46 10.83
N LEU A 188 -5.26 -4.06 11.19
CA LEU A 188 -5.74 -5.30 10.58
C LEU A 188 -6.04 -5.12 9.08
N THR A 189 -6.58 -3.96 8.68
CA THR A 189 -6.88 -3.68 7.27
C THR A 189 -5.62 -3.71 6.41
N GLY A 190 -4.56 -3.02 6.85
CA GLY A 190 -3.28 -3.02 6.13
C GLY A 190 -2.64 -4.40 6.08
N LEU A 191 -2.54 -5.07 7.22
CA LEU A 191 -1.94 -6.41 7.33
C LEU A 191 -2.67 -7.44 6.45
N ILE A 192 -4.01 -7.44 6.46
CA ILE A 192 -4.81 -8.37 5.66
C ILE A 192 -4.72 -8.02 4.18
N ALA A 193 -4.74 -6.74 3.82
CA ALA A 193 -4.65 -6.33 2.42
C ALA A 193 -3.31 -6.74 1.80
N ASP A 194 -2.20 -6.45 2.47
CA ASP A 194 -0.86 -6.67 1.91
C ASP A 194 -0.51 -8.16 1.79
N THR A 195 -1.00 -8.97 2.73
CA THR A 195 -0.77 -10.43 2.73
C THR A 195 -1.80 -11.23 1.95
N GLY A 196 -2.80 -10.59 1.34
CA GLY A 196 -3.96 -11.28 0.76
C GLY A 196 -4.72 -12.14 1.80
N GLY A 197 -4.73 -11.69 3.06
CA GLY A 197 -5.29 -12.41 4.20
C GLY A 197 -4.53 -13.69 4.53
N GLY A 198 -3.20 -13.62 4.49
CA GLY A 198 -2.27 -14.71 4.84
C GLY A 198 -1.83 -15.59 3.67
N ASN A 199 -2.39 -15.40 2.47
CA ASN A 199 -2.03 -16.18 1.28
C ASN A 199 -0.61 -15.88 0.77
N VAL A 200 -0.14 -14.67 1.03
CA VAL A 200 1.19 -14.19 0.65
C VAL A 200 1.86 -13.60 1.88
N SER A 201 2.53 -14.44 2.66
CA SER A 201 3.25 -14.01 3.85
C SER A 201 4.69 -14.51 3.80
N ILE A 202 5.65 -13.59 3.96
CA ILE A 202 7.08 -13.93 4.05
C ILE A 202 7.47 -14.38 5.46
N ARG A 203 6.64 -14.05 6.47
CA ARG A 203 6.79 -14.46 7.88
C ARG A 203 5.44 -14.91 8.44
N PRO A 204 4.97 -16.13 8.12
CA PRO A 204 3.63 -16.61 8.53
C PRO A 204 3.40 -16.58 10.04
N GLU A 205 4.43 -16.85 10.84
CA GLU A 205 4.35 -16.81 12.30
C GLU A 205 4.04 -15.40 12.84
N ASP A 206 4.64 -14.37 12.26
CA ASP A 206 4.42 -12.96 12.64
C ASP A 206 2.99 -12.54 12.24
N TYR A 207 2.53 -12.95 11.04
CA TYR A 207 1.17 -12.72 10.57
C TYR A 207 0.14 -13.34 11.51
N ASP A 208 0.29 -14.64 11.81
CA ASP A 208 -0.62 -15.37 12.70
C ASP A 208 -0.66 -14.74 14.11
N PHE A 209 0.51 -14.35 14.63
CA PHE A 209 0.62 -13.65 15.91
C PHE A 209 -0.18 -12.35 15.91
N TRP A 210 0.05 -11.47 14.93
CA TRP A 210 -0.58 -10.15 14.88
C TRP A 210 -2.07 -10.22 14.59
N VAL A 211 -2.51 -11.04 13.63
CA VAL A 211 -3.92 -11.23 13.32
C VAL A 211 -4.67 -11.76 14.54
N LYS A 212 -4.13 -12.78 15.21
CA LYS A 212 -4.75 -13.31 16.43
C LYS A 212 -4.81 -12.26 17.52
N ARG A 213 -3.68 -11.60 17.81
CA ARG A 213 -3.58 -10.64 18.91
C ARG A 213 -4.51 -9.43 18.73
N LEU A 214 -4.50 -8.83 17.53
CA LEU A 214 -5.34 -7.67 17.23
C LEU A 214 -6.81 -8.08 17.06
N GLY A 215 -7.07 -9.24 16.46
CA GLY A 215 -8.41 -9.81 16.27
C GLY A 215 -9.12 -10.17 17.58
N ASP A 216 -8.41 -10.79 18.53
CA ASP A 216 -8.93 -11.09 19.87
C ASP A 216 -9.39 -9.80 20.57
N ARG A 217 -8.60 -8.71 20.45
CA ARG A 217 -8.92 -7.39 21.02
C ARG A 217 -10.10 -6.72 20.31
N LEU A 218 -10.18 -6.84 18.99
CA LEU A 218 -11.29 -6.29 18.21
C LEU A 218 -12.61 -6.98 18.60
N THR A 219 -12.58 -8.31 18.71
CA THR A 219 -13.71 -9.14 19.12
C THR A 219 -14.20 -8.77 20.52
N GLU A 220 -13.29 -8.65 21.49
CA GLU A 220 -13.61 -8.28 22.88
C GLU A 220 -14.37 -6.95 22.94
N LYS A 221 -13.93 -5.95 22.16
CA LYS A 221 -14.52 -4.61 22.17
C LYS A 221 -15.87 -4.55 21.51
N THR A 222 -16.03 -5.26 20.41
CA THR A 222 -17.28 -5.26 19.65
C THR A 222 -18.41 -5.93 20.45
N ARG A 223 -18.10 -7.00 21.21
CA ARG A 223 -19.06 -7.67 22.10
C ARG A 223 -19.60 -6.78 23.23
N ARG A 224 -18.83 -5.77 23.68
CA ARG A 224 -19.23 -4.86 24.76
C ARG A 224 -20.03 -3.63 24.29
N GLY A 225 -20.20 -3.44 22.97
CA GLY A 225 -20.73 -2.22 22.37
C GLY A 225 -21.96 -2.41 21.48
N ARG A 226 -22.76 -3.48 21.63
CA ARG A 226 -23.98 -3.68 20.84
C ARG A 226 -24.95 -2.52 21.07
N VAL A 227 -25.01 -1.61 20.10
CA VAL A 227 -26.14 -0.72 19.84
C VAL A 227 -26.57 -1.05 18.42
N ASP A 228 -27.82 -1.46 18.25
CA ASP A 228 -28.45 -1.52 16.93
C ASP A 228 -28.37 -0.12 16.32
N THR A 229 -27.58 0.03 15.26
CA THR A 229 -27.62 1.23 14.42
C THR A 229 -27.95 0.83 13.01
N ASP A 230 -29.01 1.42 12.50
CA ASP A 230 -29.44 1.40 11.11
C ASP A 230 -28.29 1.73 10.15
N GLN A 231 -28.16 0.85 9.15
CA GLN A 231 -27.79 1.02 7.73
C GLN A 231 -26.44 1.69 7.34
N ASP A 232 -25.77 0.99 6.41
CA ASP A 232 -24.68 1.38 5.49
C ASP A 232 -23.22 1.52 5.96
N VAL A 233 -22.88 1.44 7.25
CA VAL A 233 -21.46 1.44 7.69
C VAL A 233 -20.94 0.02 7.97
N PRO A 234 -19.80 -0.42 7.39
CA PRO A 234 -19.23 -1.74 7.65
C PRO A 234 -18.93 -1.96 9.14
N HIS A 235 -19.53 -3.01 9.71
CA HIS A 235 -19.31 -3.38 11.11
C HIS A 235 -18.30 -4.52 11.24
N PHE A 236 -17.03 -4.18 11.34
CA PHE A 236 -15.97 -5.16 11.60
C PHE A 236 -15.92 -5.59 13.06
N SER A 237 -16.21 -6.85 13.31
CA SER A 237 -16.14 -7.51 14.62
C SER A 237 -14.97 -8.48 14.74
N SER A 238 -14.43 -8.94 13.61
CA SER A 238 -13.33 -9.90 13.50
C SER A 238 -12.37 -9.53 12.34
N PRO A 239 -11.15 -10.09 12.30
CA PRO A 239 -10.29 -10.06 11.10
C PRO A 239 -10.98 -10.65 9.86
N GLU A 240 -11.77 -11.71 10.03
CA GLU A 240 -12.50 -12.35 8.93
C GLU A 240 -13.50 -11.39 8.28
N ASP A 241 -14.22 -10.58 9.06
CA ASP A 241 -15.16 -9.58 8.51
C ASP A 241 -14.43 -8.55 7.63
N ILE A 242 -13.21 -8.16 8.02
CA ILE A 242 -12.37 -7.23 7.25
C ILE A 242 -11.93 -7.91 5.96
N LYS A 243 -11.41 -9.14 6.05
CA LYS A 243 -10.98 -9.93 4.88
C LYS A 243 -12.12 -10.10 3.88
N GLU A 244 -13.29 -10.54 4.34
CA GLU A 244 -14.48 -10.70 3.50
C GLU A 244 -14.89 -9.38 2.83
N PHE A 245 -14.85 -8.27 3.55
CA PHE A 245 -15.18 -6.97 2.99
C PHE A 245 -14.21 -6.53 1.89
N LEU A 246 -12.91 -6.71 2.10
CA LEU A 246 -11.86 -6.32 1.14
C LEU A 246 -11.96 -7.12 -0.17
N VAL A 247 -12.29 -8.41 -0.10
CA VAL A 247 -12.37 -9.27 -1.30
C VAL A 247 -13.75 -9.31 -1.96
N LYS A 248 -14.79 -8.82 -1.28
CA LYS A 248 -16.17 -8.87 -1.80
C LYS A 248 -16.33 -7.98 -3.04
N LEU A 249 -16.71 -8.59 -4.16
CA LEU A 249 -17.11 -7.87 -5.37
C LEU A 249 -18.62 -7.58 -5.36
N SER A 250 -18.98 -6.39 -5.82
CA SER A 250 -20.33 -6.06 -6.30
C SER A 250 -20.66 -6.80 -7.60
N ASP A 251 -21.94 -6.79 -7.99
CA ASP A 251 -22.39 -7.49 -9.20
C ASP A 251 -21.75 -6.93 -10.48
N SER A 252 -21.57 -5.61 -10.56
CA SER A 252 -20.91 -4.98 -11.72
C SER A 252 -19.41 -5.27 -11.74
N GLU A 253 -18.74 -5.28 -10.58
CA GLU A 253 -17.33 -5.69 -10.47
C GLU A 253 -17.15 -7.16 -10.88
N ARG A 254 -18.03 -8.06 -10.41
CA ARG A 254 -18.00 -9.48 -10.79
C ARG A 254 -18.18 -9.67 -12.29
N GLN A 255 -19.17 -9.01 -12.90
CA GLN A 255 -19.37 -9.05 -14.35
C GLN A 255 -18.17 -8.49 -15.12
N GLY A 256 -17.52 -7.45 -14.59
CA GLY A 256 -16.29 -6.90 -15.16
C GLY A 256 -15.14 -7.90 -15.14
N VAL A 257 -14.94 -8.57 -14.01
CA VAL A 257 -13.94 -9.64 -13.85
C VAL A 257 -14.22 -10.79 -14.83
N GLU A 258 -15.45 -11.30 -14.87
CA GLU A 258 -15.83 -12.41 -15.77
C GLU A 258 -15.56 -12.09 -17.24
N ARG A 259 -15.88 -10.87 -17.69
CA ARG A 259 -15.59 -10.43 -19.06
C ARG A 259 -14.11 -10.32 -19.35
N LEU A 260 -13.33 -9.80 -18.41
CA LEU A 260 -11.88 -9.65 -18.59
C LEU A 260 -11.15 -10.99 -18.52
N GLN A 261 -11.69 -11.99 -17.83
CA GLN A 261 -11.13 -13.34 -17.81
C GLN A 261 -11.14 -13.98 -19.21
N GLU A 262 -12.15 -13.71 -20.04
CA GLU A 262 -12.23 -14.20 -21.43
C GLU A 262 -11.16 -13.55 -22.34
N GLU A 263 -10.62 -12.40 -21.96
CA GLU A 263 -9.61 -11.65 -22.71
C GLU A 263 -8.16 -12.02 -22.30
N ILE A 264 -7.99 -12.94 -21.33
CA ILE A 264 -6.67 -13.40 -20.90
C ILE A 264 -6.07 -14.29 -22.01
N VAL A 265 -4.91 -13.87 -22.52
CA VAL A 265 -4.09 -14.69 -23.41
C VAL A 265 -3.03 -15.39 -22.57
N HIS A 266 -2.98 -16.73 -22.59
CA HIS A 266 -2.00 -17.48 -21.83
C HIS A 266 -1.31 -18.56 -22.67
N GLU A 267 -0.01 -18.73 -22.44
CA GLU A 267 0.83 -19.72 -23.12
C GLU A 267 2.04 -20.03 -22.23
N ASN A 268 2.42 -21.32 -22.13
CA ASN A 268 3.61 -21.80 -21.40
C ASN A 268 3.75 -21.23 -19.98
N GLY A 269 2.67 -21.19 -19.20
CA GLY A 269 2.72 -20.72 -17.82
C GLY A 269 2.57 -19.20 -17.65
N VAL A 270 2.57 -18.42 -18.73
CA VAL A 270 2.50 -16.95 -18.68
C VAL A 270 1.16 -16.46 -19.24
N GLY A 271 0.40 -15.74 -18.42
CA GLY A 271 -0.87 -15.10 -18.78
C GLY A 271 -0.71 -13.60 -18.94
N VAL A 272 -1.43 -13.02 -19.89
CA VAL A 272 -1.36 -11.59 -20.22
C VAL A 272 -2.76 -11.02 -20.39
N LEU A 273 -3.02 -9.87 -19.76
CA LEU A 273 -4.22 -9.08 -19.95
C LEU A 273 -3.86 -7.67 -20.43
N ASN A 274 -4.38 -7.30 -21.60
CA ASN A 274 -4.24 -5.96 -22.18
C ASN A 274 -5.39 -5.06 -21.72
N LEU A 275 -5.10 -4.06 -20.89
CA LEU A 275 -6.07 -3.07 -20.43
C LEU A 275 -5.79 -1.65 -20.97
N LEU A 276 -5.15 -1.54 -22.14
CA LEU A 276 -5.09 -0.28 -22.86
C LEU A 276 -6.49 0.18 -23.31
N ASP A 277 -6.59 1.44 -23.71
CA ASP A 277 -7.85 2.20 -23.80
C ASP A 277 -8.98 1.49 -24.55
N ALA A 278 -8.68 0.75 -25.63
CA ALA A 278 -9.69 0.03 -26.40
C ALA A 278 -10.38 -1.11 -25.63
N THR A 279 -9.64 -1.85 -24.79
CA THR A 279 -10.21 -2.92 -23.96
C THR A 279 -10.90 -2.33 -22.74
N ARG A 280 -10.24 -1.39 -22.06
CA ARG A 280 -10.77 -0.70 -20.89
C ARG A 280 -12.10 -0.02 -21.18
N SER A 281 -12.16 0.80 -22.25
CA SER A 281 -13.36 1.53 -22.63
C SER A 281 -14.53 0.60 -22.96
N ARG A 282 -14.28 -0.58 -23.55
CA ARG A 282 -15.31 -1.58 -23.86
C ARG A 282 -16.00 -2.08 -22.60
N VAL A 283 -15.21 -2.40 -21.56
CA VAL A 283 -15.74 -2.91 -20.29
C VAL A 283 -16.40 -1.78 -19.49
N GLU A 284 -15.73 -0.64 -19.33
CA GLU A 284 -16.25 0.51 -18.57
C GLU A 284 -17.59 1.02 -19.13
N ALA A 285 -17.68 1.25 -20.45
CA ALA A 285 -18.90 1.79 -21.06
C ALA A 285 -20.09 0.83 -20.94
N SER A 286 -19.82 -0.47 -20.95
CA SER A 286 -20.85 -1.51 -20.89
C SER A 286 -21.42 -1.77 -19.50
N LEU A 287 -20.66 -1.41 -18.44
CA LEU A 287 -21.00 -1.70 -17.04
C LEU A 287 -21.13 -0.44 -16.16
N GLN A 288 -20.90 0.76 -16.72
CA GLN A 288 -20.95 2.04 -16.00
C GLN A 288 -20.11 2.04 -14.71
N LEU A 289 -18.90 1.48 -14.79
CA LEU A 289 -18.03 1.31 -13.63
C LEU A 289 -17.49 2.64 -13.12
N SER A 290 -17.45 2.79 -11.80
CA SER A 290 -16.72 3.89 -11.15
C SER A 290 -15.21 3.62 -11.13
N ALA A 291 -14.40 4.65 -10.89
CA ALA A 291 -12.95 4.49 -10.72
C ALA A 291 -12.60 3.49 -9.58
N ALA A 292 -13.40 3.49 -8.51
CA ALA A 292 -13.27 2.57 -7.39
C ALA A 292 -13.48 1.11 -7.82
N ALA A 293 -14.57 0.87 -8.56
CA ALA A 293 -14.90 -0.45 -9.08
C ALA A 293 -13.82 -0.94 -10.05
N TRP A 294 -13.29 -0.04 -10.89
CA TRP A 294 -12.20 -0.36 -11.80
C TRP A 294 -10.91 -0.75 -11.06
N ALA A 295 -10.53 -0.02 -10.02
CA ALA A 295 -9.36 -0.36 -9.20
C ALA A 295 -9.52 -1.74 -8.56
N GLN A 296 -10.72 -2.07 -8.06
CA GLN A 296 -11.02 -3.37 -7.48
C GLN A 296 -10.94 -4.51 -8.51
N ILE A 297 -11.49 -4.29 -9.72
CA ILE A 297 -11.38 -5.25 -10.84
C ILE A 297 -9.91 -5.47 -11.20
N LEU A 298 -9.13 -4.39 -11.35
CA LEU A 298 -7.72 -4.47 -11.73
C LEU A 298 -6.91 -5.30 -10.73
N GLU A 299 -7.06 -5.06 -9.42
CA GLU A 299 -6.37 -5.83 -8.38
C GLU A 299 -6.82 -7.30 -8.38
N THR A 300 -8.12 -7.55 -8.58
CA THR A 300 -8.65 -8.91 -8.69
C THR A 300 -8.06 -9.65 -9.89
N MET A 301 -8.01 -8.98 -11.05
CA MET A 301 -7.44 -9.56 -12.27
C MET A 301 -5.94 -9.79 -12.15
N ALA A 302 -5.19 -8.86 -11.55
CA ALA A 302 -3.75 -9.03 -11.34
C ALA A 302 -3.44 -10.35 -10.60
N ASN A 303 -4.27 -10.74 -9.63
CA ASN A 303 -4.13 -11.99 -8.89
C ASN A 303 -4.75 -13.20 -9.61
N ALA A 304 -5.77 -13.02 -10.45
CA ALA A 304 -6.41 -14.13 -11.17
C ALA A 304 -5.61 -14.62 -12.39
N ILE A 305 -4.97 -13.71 -13.13
CA ILE A 305 -4.19 -14.05 -14.34
C ILE A 305 -3.11 -15.11 -14.08
N PRO A 306 -2.24 -15.02 -13.04
CA PRO A 306 -1.25 -16.05 -12.80
C PRO A 306 -1.86 -17.41 -12.47
N GLU A 307 -3.00 -17.45 -11.78
CA GLU A 307 -3.68 -18.71 -11.44
C GLU A 307 -4.26 -19.40 -12.68
N VAL A 308 -4.79 -18.62 -13.62
CA VAL A 308 -5.24 -19.14 -14.93
C VAL A 308 -4.06 -19.65 -15.74
N ALA A 309 -2.94 -18.93 -15.72
CA ALA A 309 -1.76 -19.26 -16.52
C ALA A 309 -0.90 -20.38 -15.91
N GLY A 310 -0.92 -20.53 -14.59
CA GLY A 310 -0.19 -21.53 -13.81
C GLY A 310 1.18 -21.10 -13.27
N ARG A 311 1.74 -19.95 -13.69
CA ARG A 311 3.04 -19.46 -13.17
C ARG A 311 3.11 -17.96 -12.96
N VAL A 312 2.97 -17.17 -14.02
CA VAL A 312 3.12 -15.70 -14.00
C VAL A 312 1.96 -15.07 -14.73
N GLY A 313 1.39 -14.02 -14.15
CA GLY A 313 0.40 -13.17 -14.79
C GLY A 313 0.93 -11.77 -14.97
N MET A 314 0.66 -11.20 -16.14
CA MET A 314 0.98 -9.83 -16.49
C MET A 314 -0.31 -9.08 -16.83
N VAL A 315 -0.48 -7.91 -16.23
CA VAL A 315 -1.49 -6.93 -16.65
C VAL A 315 -0.81 -5.60 -16.89
N TYR A 316 -1.18 -4.94 -17.99
CA TYR A 316 -0.68 -3.61 -18.31
C TYR A 316 -1.79 -2.66 -18.71
N PHE A 317 -1.64 -1.41 -18.33
CA PHE A 317 -2.65 -0.36 -18.48
C PHE A 317 -2.01 1.02 -18.51
N HIS A 318 -2.76 1.99 -19.03
CA HIS A 318 -2.40 3.41 -18.99
C HIS A 318 -2.96 4.06 -17.72
N ASP A 319 -2.13 4.81 -16.99
CA ASP A 319 -2.52 5.58 -15.80
C ASP A 319 -1.49 6.68 -15.49
N LYS A 320 -1.67 7.37 -14.37
CA LYS A 320 -0.80 8.46 -13.90
C LYS A 320 0.14 8.01 -12.79
N THR A 321 1.33 8.59 -12.77
CA THR A 321 2.26 8.51 -11.63
C THR A 321 1.71 9.26 -10.41
N ALA A 322 2.37 9.10 -9.24
CA ALA A 322 2.03 9.84 -8.01
C ALA A 322 2.11 11.38 -8.16
N GLU A 323 2.82 11.87 -9.18
CA GLU A 323 2.95 13.30 -9.52
C GLU A 323 2.00 13.71 -10.67
N GLY A 324 1.14 12.80 -11.16
CA GLY A 324 0.11 13.08 -12.17
C GLY A 324 0.56 12.94 -13.63
N GLU A 325 1.80 12.49 -13.87
CA GLU A 325 2.35 12.28 -15.22
C GLU A 325 1.86 10.97 -15.84
N ASP A 326 1.45 10.99 -17.11
CA ASP A 326 0.95 9.81 -17.82
C ASP A 326 2.06 8.77 -18.10
N CYS A 327 1.76 7.49 -17.84
CA CYS A 327 2.66 6.38 -18.09
C CYS A 327 1.89 5.06 -18.33
N TYR A 328 2.61 4.05 -18.77
CA TYR A 328 2.13 2.67 -18.75
C TYR A 328 2.61 1.98 -17.48
N PHE A 329 1.71 1.25 -16.83
CA PHE A 329 2.02 0.32 -15.76
C PHE A 329 2.08 -1.10 -16.30
N ILE A 330 3.08 -1.86 -15.85
CA ILE A 330 3.19 -3.30 -16.06
C ILE A 330 3.25 -3.95 -14.69
N LYS A 331 2.16 -4.61 -14.28
CA LYS A 331 2.08 -5.38 -13.03
C LYS A 331 2.30 -6.85 -13.34
N LEU A 332 3.22 -7.47 -12.60
CA LEU A 332 3.44 -8.92 -12.60
C LEU A 332 3.03 -9.50 -11.25
N ARG A 333 2.40 -10.68 -11.29
CA ARG A 333 2.05 -11.50 -10.12
C ARG A 333 2.44 -12.95 -10.40
N ARG A 334 2.88 -13.67 -9.37
CA ARG A 334 3.16 -15.11 -9.46
C ARG A 334 1.95 -15.90 -8.97
N ALA A 335 1.78 -17.11 -9.49
CA ALA A 335 0.78 -18.04 -8.97
C ALA A 335 1.20 -18.49 -7.57
N GLN A 336 0.22 -18.78 -6.71
CA GLN A 336 0.46 -19.15 -5.32
C GLN A 336 1.46 -20.32 -5.17
N GLU A 337 1.29 -21.35 -6.01
CA GLU A 337 2.12 -22.56 -6.04
C GLU A 337 3.46 -22.38 -6.78
N SER A 338 3.72 -21.22 -7.38
CA SER A 338 4.94 -20.95 -8.16
C SER A 338 6.08 -20.48 -7.27
N ALA A 339 7.28 -21.06 -7.38
CA ALA A 339 8.47 -20.66 -6.62
C ALA A 339 9.25 -19.49 -7.24
N ILE A 340 8.72 -18.83 -8.27
CA ILE A 340 9.40 -17.75 -9.00
C ILE A 340 9.59 -16.52 -8.10
N ASP A 341 10.78 -15.91 -8.16
CA ASP A 341 11.03 -14.59 -7.61
C ASP A 341 10.90 -13.53 -8.71
N LEU A 342 9.79 -12.80 -8.72
CA LEU A 342 9.52 -11.80 -9.75
C LEU A 342 10.48 -10.61 -9.72
N ARG A 343 11.27 -10.41 -8.65
CA ARG A 343 12.28 -9.35 -8.62
C ARG A 343 13.39 -9.59 -9.64
N GLU A 344 13.60 -10.84 -10.03
CA GLU A 344 14.59 -11.22 -11.05
C GLU A 344 14.20 -10.73 -12.46
N THR A 345 12.93 -10.39 -12.67
CA THR A 345 12.40 -9.89 -13.97
C THR A 345 12.84 -8.45 -14.31
N GLU A 346 13.52 -7.74 -13.41
CA GLU A 346 13.95 -6.36 -13.67
C GLU A 346 14.87 -6.26 -14.89
N SER A 347 15.78 -7.22 -15.05
CA SER A 347 16.70 -7.23 -16.18
C SER A 347 15.98 -7.51 -17.51
N ASP A 348 14.98 -8.39 -17.48
CA ASP A 348 14.16 -8.75 -18.64
C ASP A 348 13.32 -7.56 -19.10
N ILE A 349 12.66 -6.86 -18.18
CA ILE A 349 11.86 -5.68 -18.54
C ILE A 349 12.73 -4.55 -19.07
N ARG A 350 13.89 -4.30 -18.46
CA ARG A 350 14.81 -3.28 -18.98
C ARG A 350 15.34 -3.64 -20.37
N SER A 351 15.56 -4.91 -20.64
CA SER A 351 16.02 -5.40 -21.95
C SER A 351 14.90 -5.39 -23.01
N ALA A 352 13.64 -5.50 -22.60
CA ALA A 352 12.49 -5.51 -23.50
C ALA A 352 12.14 -4.12 -24.06
N PHE A 353 12.42 -3.07 -23.29
CA PHE A 353 12.13 -1.68 -23.64
C PHE A 353 13.41 -0.92 -24.02
N GLU A 354 13.27 0.17 -24.77
CA GLU A 354 14.40 1.03 -25.12
C GLU A 354 15.04 1.67 -23.88
N ASP A 355 16.34 1.99 -23.98
CA ASP A 355 17.08 2.64 -22.90
C ASP A 355 16.38 3.92 -22.43
N GLY A 356 16.13 4.00 -21.12
CA GLY A 356 15.46 5.13 -20.48
C GLY A 356 13.93 5.16 -20.65
N ALA A 357 13.31 4.15 -21.26
CA ALA A 357 11.85 4.04 -21.30
C ALA A 357 11.25 3.60 -19.96
N VAL A 358 11.93 2.69 -19.24
CA VAL A 358 11.52 2.23 -17.90
C VAL A 358 11.90 3.29 -16.86
N LEU A 359 10.89 3.93 -16.26
CA LEU A 359 11.04 5.02 -15.27
C LEU A 359 11.48 4.53 -13.88
N GLY A 360 11.27 3.23 -13.62
CA GLY A 360 11.52 2.57 -12.35
C GLY A 360 10.40 1.57 -12.03
N GLY A 361 10.48 0.94 -10.87
CA GLY A 361 9.59 -0.14 -10.47
C GLY A 361 10.26 -1.09 -9.49
N GLY A 362 9.57 -2.16 -9.14
CA GLY A 362 10.01 -3.15 -8.17
C GLY A 362 8.84 -3.74 -7.40
N GLY A 363 9.14 -4.38 -6.27
CA GLY A 363 8.14 -4.95 -5.36
C GLY A 363 8.68 -6.15 -4.60
N HIS A 364 7.78 -7.10 -4.32
CA HIS A 364 8.04 -8.32 -3.57
C HIS A 364 8.29 -9.52 -4.50
N PRO A 365 8.84 -10.63 -3.99
CA PRO A 365 9.06 -11.84 -4.79
C PRO A 365 7.81 -12.34 -5.55
N ASN A 366 6.62 -12.10 -5.01
CA ASN A 366 5.35 -12.53 -5.60
C ASN A 366 4.64 -11.46 -6.44
N ALA A 367 5.08 -10.20 -6.37
CA ALA A 367 4.35 -9.06 -6.91
C ALA A 367 5.29 -7.91 -7.22
N VAL A 368 5.45 -7.58 -8.50
CA VAL A 368 6.23 -6.40 -8.93
C VAL A 368 5.41 -5.50 -9.85
N SER A 369 5.74 -4.22 -9.87
CA SER A 369 5.11 -3.22 -10.73
C SER A 369 6.17 -2.30 -11.32
N TYR A 370 6.09 -2.07 -12.62
CA TYR A 370 7.01 -1.20 -13.35
C TYR A 370 6.26 -0.09 -14.06
N ARG A 371 6.90 1.07 -14.15
CA ARG A 371 6.42 2.25 -14.87
C ARG A 371 7.24 2.45 -16.13
N VAL A 372 6.57 2.55 -17.25
CA VAL A 372 7.18 2.85 -18.55
C VAL A 372 6.63 4.17 -19.04
N ARG A 373 7.49 5.07 -19.50
CA ARG A 373 7.06 6.36 -20.07
C ARG A 373 6.09 6.13 -21.22
N LEU A 374 5.24 7.11 -21.50
CA LEU A 374 4.37 7.05 -22.67
C LEU A 374 5.21 7.03 -23.96
N ILE A 375 5.08 5.93 -24.71
CA ILE A 375 5.65 5.71 -26.04
C ILE A 375 4.51 5.33 -26.99
N PRO A 376 4.67 5.39 -28.32
CA PRO A 376 3.65 4.91 -29.26
C PRO A 376 3.14 3.51 -28.89
N GLU A 377 1.82 3.32 -28.88
CA GLU A 377 1.18 2.09 -28.42
C GLU A 377 1.69 0.85 -29.16
N ASP A 378 1.90 0.94 -30.48
CA ASP A 378 2.43 -0.16 -31.27
C ASP A 378 3.86 -0.54 -30.87
N GLN A 379 4.68 0.43 -30.46
CA GLN A 379 6.01 0.20 -29.93
C GLN A 379 5.95 -0.44 -28.54
N PHE A 380 5.05 0.05 -27.67
CA PHE A 380 4.82 -0.54 -26.35
C PHE A 380 4.40 -2.00 -26.45
N LEU A 381 3.41 -2.31 -27.30
CA LEU A 381 2.92 -3.68 -27.50
C LEU A 381 4.01 -4.62 -28.04
N LYS A 382 4.85 -4.18 -28.98
CA LYS A 382 6.02 -4.96 -29.44
C LYS A 382 7.02 -5.25 -28.32
N SER A 383 7.27 -4.30 -27.43
CA SER A 383 8.13 -4.51 -26.25
C SER A 383 7.50 -5.48 -25.25
N VAL A 384 6.18 -5.39 -25.02
CA VAL A 384 5.43 -6.34 -24.20
C VAL A 384 5.48 -7.76 -24.77
N GLU A 385 5.35 -7.93 -26.09
CA GLU A 385 5.49 -9.23 -26.75
C GLU A 385 6.91 -9.81 -26.54
N LYS A 386 7.94 -8.97 -26.69
CA LYS A 386 9.33 -9.37 -26.41
C LYS A 386 9.50 -9.80 -24.95
N LEU A 387 9.00 -9.03 -24.00
CA LEU A 387 9.03 -9.37 -22.57
C LEU A 387 8.33 -10.71 -22.31
N THR A 388 7.10 -10.87 -22.82
CA THR A 388 6.31 -12.08 -22.60
C THR A 388 7.03 -13.32 -23.14
N LYS A 389 7.68 -13.20 -24.30
CA LYS A 389 8.50 -14.29 -24.86
C LYS A 389 9.65 -14.65 -23.92
N THR A 390 10.39 -13.67 -23.42
CA THR A 390 11.48 -13.91 -22.46
C THR A 390 10.96 -14.58 -21.20
N LEU A 391 9.85 -14.11 -20.61
CA LEU A 391 9.29 -14.72 -19.40
C LEU A 391 8.88 -16.18 -19.59
N ARG A 392 8.38 -16.56 -20.77
CA ARG A 392 8.03 -17.95 -21.11
C ARG A 392 9.26 -18.85 -21.30
N GLU A 393 10.40 -18.28 -21.61
CA GLU A 393 11.68 -18.99 -21.76
C GLU A 393 12.40 -19.12 -20.40
N SER A 394 12.23 -18.12 -19.52
CA SER A 394 12.86 -18.06 -18.20
C SER A 394 12.19 -18.96 -17.14
N PHE A 395 10.89 -19.26 -17.29
CA PHE A 395 10.09 -20.00 -16.30
C PHE A 395 9.36 -21.17 -16.91
#